data_AF-A0A7C1IB85-F1
#
_entry.id   AF-A0A7C1IB85-F1
#
_cell.length_a   1.000
_cell.length_b   1.000
_cell.length_c   1.000
_cell.angle_alpha   90.00
_cell.angle_beta   90.00
_cell.angle_gamma   90.00
#
_symmetry.space_group_name_H-M   'P 1'
#
loop_
_entity.id
_entity.type
_entity.pdbx_description
1 polymer ?
#
loop_
_entity_poly.entity_id
_entity_poly.type
_entity_poly.pdbx_seq_one_letter_code
_entity_poly.pdbx_strand_id
1 'polypeptide(L)'
;MPKIQMSKEEWLTTSLGLGRIPMAPGTWGSLPPAVVFMTAGLWFGHGAAIAAMAVLLVVGCAVTVLCSPKVIASTGSKDPGRIVSDEVAGAALMLLLMQWLAPNAGFCLTAAVGFGLFRVFDIFKPWPCKRLERLPDGWGILADDLAAGLWAAAIWIVGRHLDVSVGAMAQALGACDGMTGRFAVFLGVVQGLTEFLPVSSSGHLVFFETFADGVETHTSEMLFFDLCLHVGTVGSIVVVFWTPMVRFFRHLALSVQGDGPWRDRMMHKP
;
A
#
# COMPACT_ATOMS: atom_id res chain seq x y z
N MET A 1 41.02 6.83 -20.52
CA MET A 1 39.57 6.59 -20.39
C MET A 1 38.84 7.69 -21.16
N PRO A 2 38.09 7.39 -22.23
CA PRO A 2 37.35 8.42 -22.94
C PRO A 2 36.31 9.02 -21.98
N LYS A 3 36.38 10.34 -21.76
CA LYS A 3 35.35 11.07 -21.02
C LYS A 3 34.07 10.99 -21.84
N ILE A 4 33.12 10.15 -21.43
CA ILE A 4 31.79 10.09 -22.04
C ILE A 4 31.14 11.46 -21.76
N GLN A 5 31.21 12.37 -22.73
CA GLN A 5 30.53 13.66 -22.68
C GLN A 5 29.02 13.37 -22.68
N MET A 6 28.37 13.61 -21.54
CA MET A 6 26.92 13.42 -21.41
C MET A 6 26.18 14.50 -22.19
N SER A 7 25.14 14.09 -22.92
CA SER A 7 24.17 15.05 -23.43
C SER A 7 23.41 15.72 -22.28
N LYS A 8 22.86 16.90 -22.52
CA LYS A 8 22.06 17.62 -21.50
C LYS A 8 20.86 16.78 -21.08
N GLU A 9 20.23 16.12 -22.03
CA GLU A 9 19.08 15.23 -21.81
C GLU A 9 19.44 14.04 -20.94
N GLU A 10 20.57 13.38 -21.20
CA GLU A 10 21.03 12.27 -20.38
C GLU A 10 21.34 12.70 -18.94
N TRP A 11 21.87 13.91 -18.76
CA TRP A 11 22.12 14.46 -17.42
C TRP A 11 20.84 14.75 -16.64
N LEU A 12 19.79 15.21 -17.33
CA LEU A 12 18.48 15.46 -16.74
C LEU A 12 17.74 14.15 -16.41
N THR A 13 17.67 13.20 -17.35
CA THR A 13 16.95 11.93 -17.14
C THR A 13 17.64 11.01 -16.12
N THR A 14 18.95 11.17 -15.91
CA THR A 14 19.68 10.45 -14.86
C THR A 14 19.58 11.12 -13.49
N SER A 15 18.73 12.15 -13.33
CA SER A 15 18.58 12.94 -12.10
C SER A 15 19.93 13.48 -11.60
N LEU A 16 20.62 14.26 -12.44
CA LEU A 16 21.93 14.86 -12.16
C LEU A 16 23.07 13.83 -12.05
N GLY A 17 22.92 12.66 -12.67
CA GLY A 17 23.93 11.60 -12.72
C GLY A 17 23.72 10.45 -11.72
N LEU A 18 22.68 10.50 -10.89
CA LEU A 18 22.33 9.43 -9.95
C LEU A 18 22.02 8.11 -10.64
N GLY A 19 21.34 8.15 -11.79
CA GLY A 19 21.04 6.97 -12.60
C GLY A 19 22.25 6.26 -13.22
N ARG A 20 23.47 6.80 -13.08
CA ARG A 20 24.71 6.13 -13.52
C ARG A 20 25.39 5.33 -12.41
N ILE A 21 24.89 5.38 -11.18
CA ILE A 21 25.44 4.61 -10.08
C ILE A 21 25.13 3.12 -10.35
N PRO A 22 26.14 2.25 -10.45
CA PRO A 22 25.97 0.88 -10.97
C PRO A 22 25.16 -0.03 -10.05
N MET A 23 25.00 0.34 -8.77
CA MET A 23 24.31 -0.47 -7.78
C MET A 23 22.90 0.07 -7.56
N ALA A 24 21.92 -0.61 -8.16
CA ALA A 24 20.50 -0.28 -8.11
C ALA A 24 20.23 1.20 -8.42
N PRO A 25 20.39 1.63 -9.69
CA PRO A 25 20.19 3.03 -10.10
C PRO A 25 18.85 3.57 -9.62
N GLY A 26 17.84 2.69 -9.54
CA GLY A 26 16.52 3.08 -9.09
C GLY A 26 16.38 3.50 -7.62
N THR A 27 17.25 2.96 -6.78
CA THR A 27 17.35 3.40 -5.38
C THR A 27 17.84 4.84 -5.31
N TRP A 28 18.74 5.21 -6.21
CA TRP A 28 19.32 6.56 -6.26
C TRP A 28 18.39 7.58 -6.93
N GLY A 29 17.46 7.14 -7.77
CA GLY A 29 16.39 7.98 -8.31
C GLY A 29 15.29 8.31 -7.30
N SER A 30 14.88 7.33 -6.49
CA SER A 30 13.80 7.52 -5.52
C SER A 30 14.24 8.11 -4.17
N LEU A 31 15.56 8.18 -3.89
CA LEU A 31 16.10 8.74 -2.63
C LEU A 31 16.00 10.28 -2.53
N PRO A 32 16.31 11.08 -3.58
CA PRO A 32 16.25 12.54 -3.51
C PRO A 32 14.87 13.08 -3.08
N PRO A 33 13.72 12.61 -3.60
CA PRO A 33 12.41 13.04 -3.10
C PRO A 33 12.24 12.82 -1.60
N ALA A 34 12.69 11.68 -1.06
CA ALA A 34 12.60 11.39 0.37
C ALA A 34 13.45 12.36 1.21
N VAL A 35 14.69 12.62 0.77
CA VAL A 35 15.60 13.55 1.45
C VAL A 35 15.10 15.00 1.38
N VAL A 36 14.60 15.43 0.21
CA VAL A 36 14.05 16.77 0.01
C VAL A 36 12.77 16.94 0.82
N PHE A 37 11.88 15.95 0.85
CA PHE A 37 10.67 15.97 1.68
C PHE A 37 11.02 16.12 3.15
N MET A 38 11.95 15.30 3.64
CA MET A 38 12.39 15.31 5.04
C MET A 38 12.98 16.68 5.42
N THR A 39 13.92 17.20 4.62
CA THR A 39 14.58 18.48 4.92
C THR A 39 13.63 19.67 4.74
N ALA A 40 12.82 19.71 3.68
CA ALA A 40 11.84 20.78 3.50
C ALA A 40 10.83 20.82 4.66
N GLY A 41 10.36 19.64 5.10
CA GLY A 41 9.45 19.51 6.23
C GLY A 41 10.04 19.92 7.56
N LEU A 42 11.24 19.44 7.89
CA LEU A 42 11.89 19.73 9.17
C LEU A 42 12.26 21.21 9.34
N TRP A 43 12.65 21.88 8.25
CA TRP A 43 13.20 23.24 8.31
C TRP A 43 12.16 24.33 8.02
N PHE A 44 11.18 24.02 7.16
CA PHE A 44 10.21 25.01 6.66
C PHE A 44 8.74 24.58 6.86
N GLY A 45 8.51 23.41 7.45
CA GLY A 45 7.18 22.91 7.80
C GLY A 45 6.42 22.25 6.66
N HIS A 46 5.15 21.91 6.95
CA HIS A 46 4.31 21.09 6.08
C HIS A 46 4.09 21.69 4.69
N GLY A 47 3.84 23.00 4.61
CA GLY A 47 3.58 23.68 3.33
C GLY A 47 4.79 23.61 2.38
N ALA A 48 5.99 23.75 2.92
CA ALA A 48 7.22 23.66 2.13
C ALA A 48 7.50 22.23 1.65
N ALA A 49 7.25 21.21 2.48
CA ALA A 49 7.38 19.82 2.06
C ALA A 49 6.44 19.49 0.90
N ILE A 50 5.17 19.92 0.99
CA ILE A 50 4.18 19.74 -0.08
C ILE A 50 4.62 20.48 -1.35
N ALA A 51 5.01 21.75 -1.23
CA ALA A 51 5.43 22.55 -2.37
C ALA A 51 6.66 21.95 -3.06
N ALA A 52 7.65 21.49 -2.29
CA ALA A 52 8.83 20.84 -2.82
C ALA A 52 8.49 19.55 -3.59
N MET A 53 7.59 18.71 -3.05
CA MET A 53 7.15 17.51 -3.77
C MET A 53 6.35 17.84 -5.02
N ALA A 54 5.50 18.88 -5.00
CA ALA A 54 4.76 19.31 -6.17
C ALA A 54 5.72 19.78 -7.29
N VAL A 55 6.77 20.51 -6.93
CA VAL A 55 7.81 20.93 -7.89
C VAL A 55 8.55 19.72 -8.44
N LEU A 56 9.03 18.80 -7.59
CA LEU A 56 9.74 17.61 -8.05
C LEU A 56 8.87 16.71 -8.92
N LEU A 57 7.57 16.58 -8.61
CA LEU A 57 6.61 15.86 -9.44
C LEU A 57 6.49 16.48 -10.84
N VAL A 58 6.23 17.79 -10.91
CA VAL A 58 6.07 18.50 -12.19
C VAL A 58 7.36 18.44 -13.01
N VAL A 59 8.50 18.70 -12.37
CA VAL A 59 9.82 18.66 -13.03
C VAL A 59 10.16 17.24 -13.48
N GLY A 60 9.98 16.23 -12.62
CA GLY A 60 10.23 14.83 -12.95
C GLY A 60 9.38 14.36 -14.13
N CYS A 61 8.07 14.62 -14.09
CA CYS A 61 7.16 14.33 -15.22
C CYS A 61 7.62 15.02 -16.51
N ALA A 62 7.93 16.31 -16.46
CA ALA A 62 8.36 17.07 -17.63
C ALA A 62 9.68 16.54 -18.20
N VAL A 63 10.66 16.25 -17.34
CA VAL A 63 11.96 15.70 -17.75
C VAL A 63 11.78 14.33 -18.40
N THR A 64 11.03 13.42 -17.78
CA THR A 64 10.82 12.07 -18.33
C THR A 64 10.11 12.12 -19.68
N VAL A 65 9.04 12.90 -19.82
CA VAL A 65 8.29 12.96 -21.09
C VAL A 65 9.08 13.66 -22.20
N LEU A 66 9.77 14.76 -21.89
CA LEU A 66 10.44 15.59 -22.89
C LEU A 66 11.84 15.10 -23.26
N CYS A 67 12.56 14.45 -22.35
CA CYS A 67 13.96 14.09 -22.54
C CYS A 67 14.17 12.59 -22.79
N SER A 68 13.36 11.69 -22.22
CA SER A 68 13.54 10.24 -22.39
C SER A 68 13.47 9.75 -23.84
N PRO A 69 12.62 10.28 -24.75
CA PRO A 69 12.59 9.82 -26.15
C PRO A 69 13.95 9.96 -26.87
N LYS A 70 14.70 11.04 -26.58
CA LYS A 70 16.04 11.27 -27.14
C LYS A 70 17.08 10.29 -26.57
N VAL A 71 16.95 9.97 -25.29
CA VAL A 71 17.84 9.01 -24.60
C VAL A 71 17.56 7.58 -25.07
N ILE A 72 16.29 7.22 -25.28
CA ILE A 72 15.86 5.96 -25.90
C ILE A 72 16.42 5.84 -27.32
N ALA A 73 16.27 6.88 -28.14
CA ALA A 73 16.78 6.89 -29.52
C ALA A 73 18.31 6.73 -29.60
N SER A 74 19.06 7.31 -28.65
CA SER A 74 20.52 7.22 -28.62
C SER A 74 21.05 5.90 -28.03
N THR A 75 20.26 5.19 -27.22
CA THR A 75 20.66 3.92 -26.61
C THR A 75 20.12 2.69 -27.33
N GLY A 76 19.04 2.85 -28.11
CA GLY A 76 18.33 1.74 -28.73
C GLY A 76 17.56 0.85 -27.74
N SER A 77 17.54 1.17 -26.45
CA SER A 77 16.76 0.46 -25.44
C SER A 77 15.46 1.20 -25.18
N LYS A 78 14.34 0.49 -25.18
CA LYS A 78 13.00 1.03 -24.87
C LYS A 78 12.92 1.59 -23.46
N ASP A 79 13.65 1.00 -22.52
CA ASP A 79 13.73 1.45 -21.14
C ASP A 79 15.19 1.31 -20.65
N PRO A 80 15.99 2.36 -20.80
CA PRO A 80 17.35 2.37 -20.26
C PRO A 80 17.26 2.55 -18.75
N GLY A 81 17.65 1.54 -17.95
CA GLY A 81 17.64 1.60 -16.48
C GLY A 81 18.53 2.66 -15.81
N ARG A 82 19.09 3.59 -16.59
CA ARG A 82 19.76 4.82 -16.14
C ARG A 82 18.83 6.03 -16.11
N ILE A 83 17.65 5.94 -16.74
CA ILE A 83 16.58 6.93 -16.61
C ILE A 83 15.97 6.68 -15.23
N VAL A 84 15.99 7.72 -14.39
CA VAL A 84 15.52 7.68 -13.00
C VAL A 84 14.70 8.93 -12.66
N SER A 85 14.32 9.71 -13.68
CA SER A 85 13.51 10.93 -13.53
C SER A 85 12.02 10.62 -13.33
N ASP A 86 11.58 9.49 -13.87
CA ASP A 86 10.33 8.78 -13.60
C ASP A 86 10.21 8.39 -12.13
N GLU A 87 11.24 7.80 -11.55
CA GLU A 87 11.22 7.41 -10.13
C GLU A 87 11.18 8.62 -9.19
N VAL A 88 11.87 9.69 -9.56
CA VAL A 88 11.76 10.99 -8.86
C VAL A 88 10.31 11.46 -8.87
N ALA A 89 9.63 11.38 -10.02
CA ALA A 89 8.25 11.80 -10.15
C ALA A 89 7.30 10.88 -9.35
N GLY A 90 7.44 9.56 -9.46
CA GLY A 90 6.64 8.57 -8.73
C GLY A 90 6.75 8.71 -7.22
N ALA A 91 7.98 8.82 -6.70
CA ALA A 91 8.21 8.99 -5.26
C ALA A 91 7.73 10.35 -4.76
N ALA A 92 7.89 11.43 -5.55
CA ALA A 92 7.37 12.75 -5.21
C ALA A 92 5.83 12.77 -5.16
N LEU A 93 5.15 12.14 -6.12
CA LEU A 93 3.69 12.00 -6.12
C LEU A 93 3.21 11.29 -4.86
N MET A 94 3.84 10.16 -4.53
CA MET A 94 3.49 9.38 -3.36
C MET A 94 3.63 10.20 -2.07
N LEU A 95 4.80 10.81 -1.82
CA LEU A 95 5.03 11.61 -0.60
C LEU A 95 4.10 12.82 -0.52
N LEU A 96 3.80 13.47 -1.66
CA LEU A 96 2.82 14.55 -1.73
C LEU A 96 1.44 14.09 -1.27
N LEU A 97 0.94 12.97 -1.80
CA LEU A 97 -0.39 12.45 -1.46
C LEU A 97 -0.47 11.97 -0.02
N MET A 98 0.56 11.26 0.47
CA MET A 98 0.65 10.85 1.88
C MET A 98 0.53 12.05 2.81
N GLN A 99 1.29 13.12 2.53
CA GLN A 99 1.33 14.32 3.37
C GLN A 99 0.10 15.23 3.22
N TRP A 100 -0.51 15.28 2.03
CA TRP A 100 -1.69 16.11 1.76
C TRP A 100 -2.98 15.49 2.28
N LEU A 101 -3.19 14.19 2.05
CA LEU A 101 -4.46 13.52 2.35
C LEU A 101 -4.47 12.85 3.73
N ALA A 102 -3.33 12.42 4.23
CA ALA A 102 -3.22 11.75 5.52
C ALA A 102 -2.00 12.28 6.31
N PRO A 103 -1.90 13.59 6.60
CA PRO A 103 -0.76 14.18 7.30
C PRO A 103 -0.52 13.52 8.68
N ASN A 104 0.72 13.12 8.98
CA ASN A 104 1.02 12.32 10.18
C ASN A 104 2.51 12.21 10.59
N ALA A 105 2.69 11.84 11.87
CA ALA A 105 3.80 11.28 12.67
C ALA A 105 5.22 11.90 12.63
N GLY A 106 5.58 12.68 11.61
CA GLY A 106 6.86 13.37 11.52
C GLY A 106 7.61 13.04 10.23
N PHE A 107 8.24 14.06 9.66
CA PHE A 107 8.82 14.02 8.31
C PHE A 107 9.82 12.89 8.08
N CYS A 108 10.63 12.54 9.09
CA CYS A 108 11.62 11.47 8.99
C CYS A 108 10.96 10.09 8.79
N LEU A 109 9.94 9.78 9.58
CA LEU A 109 9.26 8.48 9.49
C LEU A 109 8.48 8.36 8.18
N THR A 110 7.79 9.43 7.79
CA THR A 110 7.06 9.47 6.51
C THR A 110 8.01 9.33 5.32
N ALA A 111 9.18 9.98 5.36
CA ALA A 111 10.20 9.81 4.32
C ALA A 111 10.74 8.37 4.26
N ALA A 112 11.07 7.76 5.40
CA ALA A 112 11.64 6.42 5.45
C ALA A 112 10.62 5.34 5.01
N VAL A 113 9.39 5.40 5.54
CA VAL A 113 8.33 4.46 5.17
C VAL A 113 7.89 4.69 3.74
N GLY A 114 7.73 5.94 3.31
CA GLY A 114 7.42 6.29 1.93
C GLY A 114 8.45 5.72 0.97
N PHE A 115 9.74 5.95 1.21
CA PHE A 115 10.82 5.39 0.41
C PHE A 115 10.72 3.86 0.29
N GLY A 116 10.53 3.16 1.41
CA GLY A 116 10.37 1.70 1.43
C GLY A 116 9.15 1.24 0.63
N LEU A 117 7.98 1.85 0.86
CA LEU A 117 6.74 1.51 0.16
C LEU A 117 6.86 1.76 -1.33
N PHE A 118 7.38 2.91 -1.75
CA PHE A 118 7.57 3.22 -3.16
C PHE A 118 8.40 2.14 -3.85
N ARG A 119 9.56 1.78 -3.28
CA ARG A 119 10.43 0.74 -3.86
C ARG A 119 9.74 -0.61 -3.95
N VAL A 120 8.95 -0.99 -2.93
CA VAL A 120 8.15 -2.22 -3.00
C VAL A 120 7.21 -2.18 -4.20
N PHE A 121 6.43 -1.11 -4.36
CA PHE A 121 5.46 -1.01 -5.47
C PHE A 121 6.09 -0.86 -6.84
N ASP A 122 7.21 -0.14 -6.94
CA ASP A 122 8.00 0.00 -8.16
C ASP A 122 8.66 -1.33 -8.56
N ILE A 123 9.14 -2.14 -7.62
CA ILE A 123 9.73 -3.46 -7.95
C ILE A 123 8.65 -4.47 -8.34
N PHE A 124 7.52 -4.51 -7.62
CA PHE A 124 6.46 -5.49 -7.88
C PHE A 124 5.58 -5.13 -9.08
N LYS A 125 5.36 -3.83 -9.34
CA LYS A 125 4.44 -3.25 -10.34
C LYS A 125 3.11 -4.03 -10.40
N PRO A 126 2.27 -3.95 -9.36
CA PRO A 126 0.99 -4.65 -9.36
C PRO A 126 0.09 -4.15 -10.49
N TRP A 127 -0.92 -4.95 -10.85
CA TRP A 127 -1.92 -4.50 -11.82
C TRP A 127 -2.63 -3.24 -11.30
N PRO A 128 -2.82 -2.16 -12.11
CA PRO A 128 -2.62 -2.04 -13.55
C PRO A 128 -1.26 -1.43 -14.00
N CYS A 129 -0.27 -1.23 -13.13
CA CYS A 129 1.00 -0.54 -13.44
C CYS A 129 1.71 -1.11 -14.68
N LYS A 130 1.93 -2.43 -14.73
CA LYS A 130 2.56 -3.11 -15.89
C LYS A 130 1.84 -2.92 -17.23
N ARG A 131 0.57 -2.53 -17.21
CA ARG A 131 -0.19 -2.28 -18.45
C ARG A 131 0.14 -0.92 -19.05
N LEU A 132 0.64 0.01 -18.23
CA LEU A 132 0.97 1.38 -18.61
C LEU A 132 2.31 1.47 -19.37
N GLU A 133 3.21 0.50 -19.18
CA GLU A 133 4.45 0.34 -19.97
C GLU A 133 4.21 0.20 -21.48
N ARG A 134 2.96 -0.04 -21.91
CA ARG A 134 2.58 -0.10 -23.32
C ARG A 134 2.43 1.27 -23.98
N LEU A 135 2.41 2.34 -23.19
CA LEU A 135 2.36 3.70 -23.71
C LEU A 135 3.67 4.04 -24.45
N PRO A 136 3.61 4.95 -25.44
CA PRO A 136 4.78 5.26 -26.26
C PRO A 136 5.84 6.07 -25.48
N ASP A 137 7.10 5.73 -25.73
CA ASP A 137 8.29 6.46 -25.29
C ASP A 137 8.30 6.80 -23.79
N GLY A 138 8.57 8.06 -23.44
CA GLY A 138 8.67 8.52 -22.05
C GLY A 138 7.36 8.41 -21.25
N TRP A 139 6.21 8.27 -21.91
CA TRP A 139 4.94 8.08 -21.20
C TRP A 139 4.81 6.67 -20.61
N GLY A 140 5.37 5.66 -21.26
CA GLY A 140 5.37 4.28 -20.75
C GLY A 140 6.15 4.16 -19.44
N ILE A 141 7.34 4.76 -19.43
CA ILE A 141 8.28 4.77 -18.29
C ILE A 141 7.78 5.67 -17.15
N LEU A 142 7.07 6.77 -17.45
CA LEU A 142 6.56 7.64 -16.40
C LEU A 142 5.30 7.05 -15.73
N ALA A 143 4.40 6.47 -16.52
CA ALA A 143 3.05 6.18 -16.06
C ALA A 143 2.98 5.00 -15.09
N ASP A 144 3.82 3.98 -15.26
CA ASP A 144 3.92 2.84 -14.35
C ASP A 144 4.49 3.24 -12.98
N ASP A 145 5.48 4.13 -12.93
CA ASP A 145 6.07 4.68 -11.70
C ASP A 145 5.12 5.61 -10.95
N LEU A 146 4.41 6.48 -11.67
CA LEU A 146 3.33 7.28 -11.07
C LEU A 146 2.22 6.38 -10.50
N ALA A 147 1.87 5.31 -11.22
CA ALA A 147 0.88 4.35 -10.73
C ALA A 147 1.38 3.57 -9.50
N ALA A 148 2.66 3.19 -9.45
CA ALA A 148 3.28 2.62 -8.25
C ALA A 148 3.22 3.59 -7.06
N GLY A 149 3.50 4.88 -7.30
CA GLY A 149 3.36 5.93 -6.29
C GLY A 149 1.93 6.10 -5.78
N LEU A 150 0.93 6.00 -6.67
CA LEU A 150 -0.49 6.03 -6.30
C LEU A 150 -0.88 4.82 -5.42
N TRP A 151 -0.42 3.62 -5.75
CA TRP A 151 -0.67 2.43 -4.94
C TRP A 151 -0.08 2.54 -3.54
N ALA A 152 1.18 2.97 -3.45
CA ALA A 152 1.86 3.19 -2.18
C ALA A 152 1.13 4.22 -1.31
N ALA A 153 0.72 5.35 -1.90
CA ALA A 153 -0.04 6.38 -1.21
C ALA A 153 -1.43 5.89 -0.78
N ALA A 154 -2.14 5.16 -1.64
CA ALA A 154 -3.47 4.63 -1.32
C ALA A 154 -3.42 3.69 -0.11
N ILE A 155 -2.45 2.77 -0.07
CA ILE A 155 -2.28 1.85 1.06
C ILE A 155 -1.94 2.60 2.35
N TRP A 156 -1.08 3.61 2.29
CA TRP A 156 -0.80 4.47 3.44
C TRP A 156 -2.06 5.17 3.95
N ILE A 157 -2.80 5.83 3.06
CA ILE A 157 -4.00 6.61 3.39
C ILE A 157 -5.07 5.69 3.98
N VAL A 158 -5.33 4.54 3.34
CA VAL A 158 -6.29 3.54 3.85
C VAL A 158 -5.86 3.03 5.22
N GLY A 159 -4.59 2.63 5.39
CA GLY A 159 -4.07 2.18 6.67
C GLY A 159 -4.23 3.23 7.77
N ARG A 160 -4.09 4.52 7.43
CA ARG A 160 -4.27 5.63 8.36
C ARG A 160 -5.71 5.91 8.73
N HIS A 161 -6.63 5.86 7.78
CA HIS A 161 -8.05 5.99 8.08
C HIS A 161 -8.54 4.80 8.92
N LEU A 162 -8.06 3.58 8.64
CA LEU A 162 -8.36 2.41 9.45
C LEU A 162 -7.83 2.55 10.88
N ASP A 163 -6.58 2.98 11.07
CA ASP A 163 -6.00 3.22 12.40
C ASP A 163 -6.78 4.28 13.21
N VAL A 164 -7.18 5.40 12.58
CA VAL A 164 -8.01 6.42 13.23
C VAL A 164 -9.39 5.89 13.57
N SER A 165 -10.04 5.14 12.66
CA SER A 165 -11.35 4.54 12.91
C SER A 165 -11.32 3.50 14.02
N VAL A 166 -10.29 2.65 14.06
CA VAL A 166 -10.10 1.66 15.13
C VAL A 166 -9.81 2.34 16.45
N GLY A 167 -8.95 3.38 16.48
CA GLY A 167 -8.68 4.15 17.69
C GLY A 167 -9.91 4.88 18.23
N ALA A 168 -10.69 5.50 17.35
CA ALA A 168 -11.95 6.16 17.72
C ALA A 168 -13.00 5.15 18.20
N MET A 169 -13.06 3.97 17.58
CA MET A 169 -13.97 2.90 18.00
C MET A 169 -13.54 2.32 19.35
N ALA A 170 -12.24 2.07 19.55
CA ALA A 170 -11.69 1.64 20.83
C ALA A 170 -12.04 2.63 21.94
N GLN A 171 -11.80 3.93 21.71
CA GLN A 171 -12.14 4.98 22.67
C GLN A 171 -13.65 5.09 22.93
N ALA A 172 -14.49 4.98 21.89
CA ALA A 172 -15.95 5.02 22.02
C ALA A 172 -16.54 3.81 22.74
N LEU A 173 -15.86 2.66 22.67
CA LEU A 173 -16.21 1.43 23.37
C LEU A 173 -15.66 1.37 24.79
N GLY A 174 -15.00 2.45 25.24
CA GLY A 174 -14.33 2.52 26.53
C GLY A 174 -13.05 1.71 26.61
N ALA A 175 -12.59 1.10 25.51
CA ALA A 175 -11.47 0.17 25.52
C ALA A 175 -10.17 0.84 25.99
N CYS A 176 -9.81 0.52 27.24
CA CYS A 176 -8.55 0.67 27.97
C CYS A 176 -7.68 1.84 27.52
N ASP A 177 -7.53 2.84 28.40
CA ASP A 177 -6.65 4.03 28.32
C ASP A 177 -5.14 3.75 28.07
N GLY A 178 -4.75 2.53 27.66
CA GLY A 178 -3.38 2.13 27.33
C GLY A 178 -3.19 1.43 25.97
N MET A 179 -4.25 1.07 25.24
CA MET A 179 -4.09 0.32 23.99
C MET A 179 -3.80 1.24 22.79
N THR A 180 -2.58 1.18 22.26
CA THR A 180 -2.23 1.92 21.03
C THR A 180 -2.96 1.30 19.83
N GLY A 181 -3.58 2.08 18.94
CA GLY A 181 -4.32 1.58 17.76
C GLY A 181 -3.50 0.60 16.88
N ARG A 182 -2.17 0.79 16.84
CA ARG A 182 -1.21 -0.14 16.21
C ARG A 182 -1.24 -1.55 16.80
N PHE A 183 -1.40 -1.67 18.11
CA PHE A 183 -1.50 -2.94 18.81
C PHE A 183 -2.84 -3.63 18.54
N ALA A 184 -3.94 -2.86 18.46
CA ALA A 184 -5.24 -3.39 18.05
C ALA A 184 -5.21 -3.97 16.62
N VAL A 185 -4.54 -3.29 15.68
CA VAL A 185 -4.33 -3.82 14.32
C VAL A 185 -3.50 -5.10 14.36
N PHE A 186 -2.44 -5.14 15.17
CA PHE A 186 -1.63 -6.35 15.33
C PHE A 186 -2.45 -7.54 15.85
N LEU A 187 -3.25 -7.36 16.91
CA LEU A 187 -4.15 -8.40 17.43
C LEU A 187 -5.18 -8.83 16.39
N GLY A 188 -5.72 -7.89 15.60
CA GLY A 188 -6.62 -8.21 14.49
C GLY A 188 -5.97 -9.06 13.40
N VAL A 189 -4.69 -8.80 13.06
CA VAL A 189 -3.93 -9.65 12.14
C VAL A 189 -3.68 -11.03 12.73
N VAL A 190 -3.28 -11.10 14.01
CA VAL A 190 -3.08 -12.37 14.71
C VAL A 190 -4.36 -13.19 14.69
N GLN A 191 -5.49 -12.61 15.11
CA GLN A 191 -6.80 -13.27 15.08
C GLN A 191 -7.20 -13.72 13.67
N GLY A 192 -7.03 -12.84 12.67
CA GLY A 192 -7.35 -13.16 11.28
C GLY A 192 -6.52 -14.31 10.71
N LEU A 193 -5.29 -14.52 11.18
CA LEU A 193 -4.44 -15.63 10.77
C LEU A 193 -4.71 -16.91 11.57
N THR A 194 -4.90 -16.80 12.88
CA THR A 194 -5.00 -17.94 13.78
C THR A 194 -6.41 -18.55 13.81
N GLU A 195 -7.46 -17.80 13.48
CA GLU A 195 -8.85 -18.31 13.45
C GLU A 195 -9.05 -19.41 12.39
N PHE A 196 -8.31 -19.34 11.28
CA PHE A 196 -8.40 -20.33 10.19
C PHE A 196 -7.39 -21.47 10.30
N LEU A 197 -6.49 -21.40 11.28
CA LEU A 197 -5.49 -22.42 11.55
C LEU A 197 -5.89 -23.20 12.81
N PRO A 198 -5.63 -24.53 12.88
CA PRO A 198 -5.96 -25.33 14.05
C PRO A 198 -4.94 -25.10 15.20
N VAL A 199 -4.79 -23.85 15.63
CA VAL A 199 -3.75 -23.39 16.57
C VAL A 199 -4.31 -22.67 17.80
N SER A 200 -5.63 -22.67 18.03
CA SER A 200 -6.30 -21.95 19.12
C SER A 200 -6.08 -20.43 19.06
N SER A 201 -6.99 -19.72 18.40
CA SER A 201 -6.92 -18.27 18.18
C SER A 201 -7.00 -17.48 19.50
N SER A 202 -7.91 -17.86 20.39
CA SER A 202 -8.08 -17.22 21.71
C SER A 202 -6.84 -17.30 22.59
N GLY A 203 -6.06 -18.38 22.48
CA GLY A 203 -4.80 -18.52 23.23
C GLY A 203 -3.71 -17.56 22.75
N HIS A 204 -3.68 -17.26 21.44
CA HIS A 204 -2.72 -16.31 20.87
C HIS A 204 -3.07 -14.87 21.24
N LEU A 205 -4.36 -14.50 21.22
CA LEU A 205 -4.81 -13.17 21.65
C LEU A 205 -4.42 -12.90 23.11
N VAL A 206 -4.85 -13.76 24.03
CA VAL A 206 -4.51 -13.64 25.46
C VAL A 206 -3.00 -13.63 25.66
N PHE A 207 -2.24 -14.46 24.93
CA PHE A 207 -0.78 -14.47 25.00
C PHE A 207 -0.19 -13.11 24.64
N PHE A 208 -0.58 -12.52 23.50
CA PHE A 208 -0.02 -11.23 23.08
C PHE A 208 -0.51 -10.06 23.95
N GLU A 209 -1.73 -10.12 24.47
CA GLU A 209 -2.26 -9.11 25.39
C GLU A 209 -1.45 -9.02 26.69
N THR A 210 -0.89 -10.13 27.18
CA THR A 210 0.02 -10.08 28.35
C THR A 210 1.30 -9.27 28.12
N PHE A 211 1.68 -9.04 26.85
CA PHE A 211 2.81 -8.18 26.49
C PHE A 211 2.42 -6.70 26.31
N ALA A 212 1.13 -6.38 26.38
CA ALA A 212 0.67 -4.99 26.34
C ALA A 212 0.75 -4.37 27.74
N ASP A 213 1.71 -3.47 27.92
CA ASP A 213 1.84 -2.70 29.17
C ASP A 213 0.52 -1.96 29.47
N GLY A 214 -0.03 -2.20 30.66
CA GLY A 214 -1.22 -1.50 31.17
C GLY A 214 -2.57 -2.03 30.70
N VAL A 215 -2.63 -3.16 30.00
CA VAL A 215 -3.89 -3.81 29.60
C VAL A 215 -4.21 -4.96 30.55
N GLU A 216 -5.26 -4.81 31.36
CA GLU A 216 -5.77 -5.92 32.16
C GLU A 216 -6.59 -6.87 31.26
N THR A 217 -6.08 -8.08 31.09
CA THR A 217 -6.59 -9.16 30.22
C THR A 217 -7.97 -9.72 30.60
N HIS A 218 -8.55 -9.26 31.71
CA HIS A 218 -9.86 -9.69 32.20
C HIS A 218 -10.84 -8.52 32.42
N THR A 219 -10.67 -7.45 31.67
CA THR A 219 -11.63 -6.34 31.63
C THR A 219 -12.76 -6.65 30.65
N SER A 220 -13.97 -6.15 30.94
CA SER A 220 -15.12 -6.25 30.04
C SER A 220 -14.87 -5.62 28.65
N GLU A 221 -13.94 -4.70 28.59
CA GLU A 221 -13.51 -3.99 27.39
C GLU A 221 -12.66 -4.87 26.46
N MET A 222 -11.68 -5.59 27.01
CA MET A 222 -10.88 -6.54 26.22
C MET A 222 -11.72 -7.71 25.71
N LEU A 223 -12.66 -8.21 26.51
CA LEU A 223 -13.63 -9.21 26.06
C LEU A 223 -14.51 -8.71 24.92
N PHE A 224 -14.92 -7.45 24.96
CA PHE A 224 -15.70 -6.83 23.87
C PHE A 224 -14.85 -6.65 22.61
N PHE A 225 -13.57 -6.28 22.77
CA PHE A 225 -12.61 -6.17 21.67
C PHE A 225 -12.37 -7.53 21.00
N ASP A 226 -12.12 -8.59 21.77
CA ASP A 226 -11.96 -9.96 21.27
C ASP A 226 -13.20 -10.44 20.51
N LEU A 227 -14.38 -10.13 21.05
CA LEU A 227 -15.65 -10.41 20.38
C LEU A 227 -15.73 -9.67 19.04
N CYS A 228 -15.36 -8.39 18.99
CA CYS A 228 -15.31 -7.63 17.74
C CYS A 228 -14.36 -8.25 16.72
N LEU A 229 -13.18 -8.72 17.15
CA LEU A 229 -12.23 -9.39 16.26
C LEU A 229 -12.81 -10.72 15.72
N HIS A 230 -13.48 -11.51 16.55
CA HIS A 230 -14.16 -12.73 16.11
C HIS A 230 -15.34 -12.44 15.16
N VAL A 231 -16.10 -11.37 15.40
CA VAL A 231 -17.14 -10.93 14.46
C VAL A 231 -16.52 -10.54 13.12
N GLY A 232 -15.33 -9.92 13.14
CA GLY A 232 -14.55 -9.61 11.94
C GLY A 232 -14.18 -10.86 11.13
N THR A 233 -13.69 -11.93 11.79
CA THR A 233 -13.34 -13.19 11.11
C THR A 233 -14.57 -13.96 10.63
N VAL A 234 -15.68 -13.97 11.38
CA VAL A 234 -16.96 -14.50 10.90
C VAL A 234 -17.45 -13.72 9.68
N GLY A 235 -17.31 -12.39 9.70
CA GLY A 235 -17.65 -11.52 8.58
C GLY A 235 -16.85 -11.86 7.32
N SER A 236 -15.55 -12.14 7.46
CA SER A 236 -14.70 -12.52 6.32
C SER A 236 -15.13 -13.85 5.69
N ILE A 237 -15.52 -14.84 6.50
CA ILE A 237 -16.11 -16.10 6.03
C ILE A 237 -17.39 -15.82 5.24
N VAL A 238 -18.31 -15.02 5.80
CA VAL A 238 -19.58 -14.70 5.15
C VAL A 238 -19.36 -14.04 3.79
N VAL A 239 -18.40 -13.11 3.69
CA VAL A 239 -18.07 -12.44 2.43
C VAL A 239 -17.50 -13.43 1.40
N VAL A 240 -16.51 -14.24 1.79
CA VAL A 240 -15.86 -15.20 0.89
C VAL A 240 -16.84 -16.29 0.44
N PHE A 241 -17.64 -16.82 1.35
CA PHE A 241 -18.58 -17.90 1.09
C PHE A 241 -20.01 -17.43 0.78
N TRP A 242 -20.22 -16.14 0.50
CA TRP A 242 -21.55 -15.57 0.23
C TRP A 242 -22.30 -16.35 -0.85
N THR A 243 -21.64 -16.62 -1.98
CA THR A 243 -22.28 -17.32 -3.11
C THR A 243 -22.61 -18.78 -2.75
N PRO A 244 -21.67 -19.59 -2.20
CA PRO A 244 -22.00 -20.90 -1.65
C PRO A 244 -23.12 -20.90 -0.61
N MET A 245 -23.11 -19.97 0.35
CA MET A 245 -24.11 -19.87 1.41
C MET A 245 -25.50 -19.57 0.84
N VAL A 246 -25.63 -18.58 -0.04
CA VAL A 246 -26.93 -18.27 -0.69
C VAL A 246 -27.43 -19.47 -1.49
N ARG A 247 -26.55 -20.17 -2.21
CA ARG A 247 -26.92 -21.41 -2.92
C ARG A 247 -27.39 -22.49 -1.96
N PHE A 248 -26.67 -22.71 -0.87
CA PHE A 248 -27.04 -23.67 0.17
C PHE A 248 -28.42 -23.36 0.75
N PHE A 249 -28.66 -22.12 1.19
CA PHE A 249 -29.95 -21.71 1.75
C PHE A 249 -31.08 -21.77 0.74
N ARG A 250 -30.84 -21.43 -0.52
CA ARG A 250 -31.82 -21.58 -1.60
C ARG A 250 -32.20 -23.05 -1.81
N HIS A 251 -31.21 -23.94 -1.86
CA HIS A 251 -31.46 -25.38 -2.00
C HIS A 251 -32.15 -25.97 -0.76
N LEU A 252 -31.79 -25.50 0.43
CA LEU A 252 -32.44 -25.88 1.67
C LEU A 252 -33.93 -25.47 1.63
N ALA A 253 -34.24 -24.23 1.26
CA ALA A 253 -35.61 -23.75 1.15
C ALA A 253 -36.43 -24.56 0.12
N LEU A 254 -35.86 -24.83 -1.05
CA LEU A 254 -36.51 -25.66 -2.08
C LEU A 254 -36.72 -27.10 -1.61
N SER A 255 -35.79 -27.66 -0.83
CA SER A 255 -35.92 -29.01 -0.28
C SER A 255 -37.01 -29.10 0.78
N VAL A 256 -37.17 -28.06 1.61
CA VAL A 256 -38.26 -27.96 2.60
C VAL A 256 -39.63 -27.84 1.90
N GLN A 257 -39.68 -27.18 0.74
CA GLN A 257 -40.90 -27.04 -0.08
C GLN A 257 -41.21 -28.29 -0.94
N GLY A 258 -40.36 -29.31 -0.94
CA GLY A 258 -40.55 -30.53 -1.73
C GLY A 258 -40.18 -30.42 -3.21
N ASP A 259 -39.72 -29.25 -3.67
CA ASP A 259 -39.27 -28.98 -5.04
C ASP A 259 -37.73 -29.01 -5.16
N GLY A 260 -37.09 -29.90 -4.39
CA GLY A 260 -35.65 -30.09 -4.47
C GLY A 260 -35.22 -30.65 -5.84
N PRO A 261 -34.00 -30.34 -6.32
CA PRO A 261 -33.45 -30.86 -7.59
C PRO A 261 -33.27 -32.39 -7.64
N TRP A 262 -33.65 -33.09 -6.58
CA TRP A 262 -33.62 -34.54 -6.43
C TRP A 262 -34.98 -35.20 -6.75
N ARG A 263 -36.07 -34.42 -6.82
CA ARG A 263 -37.43 -34.93 -7.05
C ARG A 263 -37.54 -35.68 -8.39
N ASP A 264 -37.02 -35.08 -9.46
CA ASP A 264 -37.08 -35.67 -10.80
C ASP A 264 -36.22 -36.95 -10.92
N ARG A 265 -35.18 -37.09 -10.09
CA ARG A 265 -34.33 -38.27 -10.05
C ARG A 265 -34.97 -39.45 -9.30
N MET A 266 -35.90 -39.20 -8.39
CA MET A 266 -36.67 -40.24 -7.70
C MET A 266 -37.90 -40.69 -8.49
N MET A 267 -38.48 -39.81 -9.31
CA MET A 267 -39.65 -40.10 -10.16
C MET A 267 -39.29 -40.86 -11.46
N HIS A 268 -38.00 -41.03 -11.77
CA HIS A 268 -37.49 -41.73 -12.96
C HIS A 268 -36.70 -43.02 -12.64
N LYS A 269 -37.03 -43.72 -11.55
CA LYS A 269 -36.63 -45.12 -11.44
C LYS A 269 -37.64 -46.00 -12.19
N PRO A 270 -37.19 -46.86 -13.14
CA PRO A 270 -38.04 -47.89 -13.74
C PRO A 270 -38.48 -48.95 -12.72
#